data_AF-A0A8C2QBQ3-F1
#
_entry.id   AF-A0A8C2QBQ3-F1
#
_cell.length_a   1.000
_cell.length_b   1.000
_cell.length_c   1.000
_cell.angle_alpha   90.00
_cell.angle_beta   90.00
_cell.angle_gamma   90.00
#
_symmetry.space_group_name_H-M   'P 1'
#
loop_
_entity.id
_entity.type
_entity.pdbx_description
1 polymer ?
#
loop_
_entity_poly.entity_id
_entity_poly.type
_entity_poly.pdbx_seq_one_letter_code
_entity_poly.pdbx_strand_id
1 'polypeptide(L)'
;MAGSRLETIGSVFTRTRNLMRAGVLKEKPLWFDVYEAFPPLREPVFRRPRLRYGKAKADIQDIFYREDQIRAKFFSAYGSGQKAFDLFNPNFKSTCQRSMS
;
A
#
# COMPACT_ATOMS: atom_id res chain seq x y z
N MET A 1 14.93 -27.72 18.51
CA MET A 1 14.28 -26.42 18.73
C MET A 1 12.80 -26.55 18.41
N ALA A 2 11.92 -26.43 19.40
CA ALA A 2 10.48 -26.49 19.20
C ALA A 2 9.97 -25.13 18.70
N GLY A 3 9.27 -25.09 17.57
CA GLY A 3 8.71 -23.88 16.99
C GLY A 3 7.52 -24.20 16.09
N SER A 4 6.60 -23.25 15.91
CA SER A 4 5.44 -23.44 15.05
C SER A 4 5.74 -23.00 13.62
N ARG A 5 5.61 -23.93 12.66
CA ARG A 5 5.72 -23.67 11.20
C ARG A 5 4.36 -23.45 10.53
N LEU A 6 3.30 -23.18 11.29
CA LEU A 6 1.93 -23.03 10.77
C LEU A 6 1.71 -21.60 10.23
N GLU A 7 2.02 -21.35 8.97
CA GLU A 7 1.96 -20.02 8.35
C GLU A 7 0.54 -19.51 8.09
N THR A 8 -0.43 -20.41 7.91
CA THR A 8 -1.84 -20.07 7.64
C THR A 8 -2.65 -19.78 8.90
N ILE A 9 -2.08 -20.03 10.09
CA ILE A 9 -2.76 -19.91 11.38
C ILE A 9 -2.23 -18.69 12.14
N GLY A 10 -3.10 -17.70 12.34
CA GLY A 10 -2.80 -16.50 13.12
C GLY A 10 -1.62 -15.71 12.55
N SER A 11 -0.88 -15.06 13.45
CA SER A 11 0.33 -14.30 13.15
C SER A 11 1.54 -14.93 13.83
N VAL A 12 2.75 -14.54 13.42
CA VAL A 12 3.98 -14.97 14.11
C VAL A 12 3.97 -14.52 15.58
N PHE A 13 3.46 -13.32 15.86
CA PHE A 13 3.36 -12.77 17.21
C PHE A 13 2.44 -13.60 18.11
N THR A 14 1.21 -13.87 17.67
CA THR A 14 0.25 -14.67 18.45
C THR A 14 0.73 -16.10 18.67
N ARG A 15 1.34 -16.72 17.64
CA ARG A 15 1.91 -18.07 17.76
C ARG A 15 3.07 -18.12 18.74
N THR A 16 4.02 -17.19 18.66
CA THR A 16 5.17 -17.14 19.59
C THR A 16 4.74 -16.83 21.02
N ARG A 17 3.87 -15.84 21.23
CA ARG A 17 3.29 -15.53 22.54
C ARG A 17 2.63 -16.75 23.18
N ASN A 18 1.84 -17.50 22.42
CA ASN A 18 1.15 -18.68 22.93
C ASN A 18 2.13 -19.82 23.25
N LEU A 19 3.17 -20.04 22.42
CA LEU A 19 4.23 -21.02 22.69
C LEU A 19 5.05 -20.68 23.94
N MET A 20 5.34 -19.39 24.17
CA MET A 20 5.99 -18.92 25.38
C MET A 20 5.10 -19.16 26.61
N ARG A 21 3.81 -18.78 26.53
CA ARG A 21 2.85 -18.97 27.62
C ARG A 21 2.65 -20.44 27.99
N ALA A 22 2.72 -21.34 27.01
CA ALA A 22 2.63 -22.78 27.24
C ALA A 22 3.95 -23.42 27.74
N GLY A 23 5.03 -22.65 27.89
CA GLY A 23 6.35 -23.14 28.31
C GLY A 23 7.11 -23.95 27.25
N VAL A 24 6.60 -24.02 26.02
CA VAL A 24 7.25 -24.72 24.90
C VAL A 24 8.45 -23.92 24.40
N LEU A 25 8.28 -22.60 24.26
CA LEU A 25 9.36 -21.69 23.90
C LEU A 25 9.96 -21.08 25.17
N LYS A 26 11.11 -21.62 25.61
CA LYS A 26 11.79 -21.21 26.85
C LYS A 26 12.48 -19.85 26.73
N GLU A 27 13.06 -19.56 25.56
CA GLU A 27 13.77 -18.31 25.30
C GLU A 27 12.89 -17.36 24.51
N LYS A 28 12.68 -16.15 25.03
CA LYS A 28 11.95 -15.10 24.34
C LYS A 28 12.78 -14.60 23.15
N PRO A 29 12.23 -14.56 21.92
CA PRO A 29 12.93 -14.02 20.76
C PRO A 29 13.25 -12.53 20.93
N LEU A 30 14.43 -12.10 20.48
CA LEU A 30 14.87 -10.69 20.57
C LEU A 30 13.85 -9.69 20.01
N TRP A 31 13.21 -10.04 18.89
CA TRP A 31 12.26 -9.17 18.20
C TRP A 31 10.92 -9.02 18.95
N PHE A 32 10.60 -9.90 19.90
CA PHE A 32 9.28 -9.96 20.53
C PHE A 32 8.93 -8.64 21.24
N ASP A 33 9.87 -8.09 22.02
CA ASP A 33 9.67 -6.84 22.77
C ASP A 33 9.52 -5.64 21.85
N VAL A 34 10.25 -5.63 20.74
CA VAL A 34 10.14 -4.58 19.72
C VAL A 34 8.75 -4.59 19.09
N TYR A 35 8.23 -5.78 18.78
CA TYR A 35 6.89 -5.93 18.22
C TYR A 35 5.80 -5.54 19.23
N GLU A 36 5.97 -5.89 20.51
CA GLU A 36 5.03 -5.55 21.58
C GLU A 36 5.01 -4.04 21.85
N ALA A 37 6.16 -3.37 21.84
CA ALA A 37 6.27 -1.93 22.03
C ALA A 37 5.76 -1.13 20.81
N PHE A 38 6.02 -1.61 19.59
CA PHE A 38 5.69 -0.93 18.34
C PHE A 38 4.95 -1.86 17.38
N PRO A 39 3.70 -2.25 17.69
CA PRO A 39 2.95 -3.17 16.86
C PRO A 39 2.57 -2.52 15.51
N PRO A 40 2.48 -3.30 14.42
CA PRO A 40 2.04 -2.78 13.13
C PRO A 40 0.55 -2.40 13.18
N LEU A 41 0.14 -1.46 12.32
CA LEU A 41 -1.27 -1.05 12.19
C LEU A 41 -2.22 -2.21 11.87
N ARG A 42 -1.71 -3.22 11.16
CA ARG A 42 -2.46 -4.43 10.81
C ARG A 42 -1.63 -5.66 11.15
N GLU A 43 -2.25 -6.57 11.89
CA GLU A 43 -1.63 -7.84 12.24
C GLU A 43 -1.38 -8.71 10.98
N PRO A 44 -0.19 -9.31 10.81
CA PRO A 44 0.18 -10.09 9.64
C PRO A 44 -0.42 -11.50 9.71
N VAL A 45 -1.74 -11.57 9.58
CA VAL A 45 -2.49 -12.84 9.49
C VAL A 45 -2.62 -13.27 8.04
N PHE A 46 -2.45 -14.57 7.77
CA PHE A 46 -2.69 -15.12 6.44
C PHE A 46 -4.14 -14.89 6.02
N ARG A 47 -4.34 -14.35 4.81
CA ARG A 47 -5.65 -14.22 4.18
C ARG A 47 -5.59 -14.71 2.75
N ARG A 48 -6.34 -15.77 2.45
CA ARG A 48 -6.45 -16.28 1.08
C ARG A 48 -7.15 -15.24 0.21
N PRO A 49 -6.53 -14.77 -0.89
CA PRO A 49 -7.21 -13.88 -1.83
C PRO A 49 -8.41 -14.60 -2.45
N ARG A 50 -9.56 -13.91 -2.49
CA ARG A 50 -10.80 -14.42 -3.08
C ARG A 50 -11.15 -13.61 -4.31
N LEU A 51 -11.58 -14.29 -5.37
CA LEU A 51 -12.12 -13.63 -6.56
C LEU A 51 -13.44 -12.94 -6.21
N ARG A 52 -13.68 -11.79 -6.86
CA ARG A 52 -14.94 -11.06 -6.76
C ARG A 52 -15.87 -11.59 -7.86
N TYR A 53 -17.11 -11.92 -7.51
CA TYR A 53 -18.14 -12.42 -8.44
C TYR A 53 -19.39 -11.54 -8.42
N GLY A 54 -20.24 -11.68 -9.43
CA GLY A 54 -21.51 -10.95 -9.53
C GLY A 54 -21.30 -9.43 -9.64
N LYS A 55 -21.93 -8.66 -8.78
CA LYS A 55 -21.88 -7.18 -8.78
C LYS A 55 -20.73 -6.60 -7.93
N ALA A 56 -19.87 -7.44 -7.36
CA ALA A 56 -18.77 -6.97 -6.50
C ALA A 56 -17.71 -6.21 -7.32
N LYS A 57 -17.48 -4.94 -6.97
CA LYS A 57 -16.45 -4.08 -7.56
C LYS A 57 -15.35 -3.76 -6.55
N ALA A 58 -14.24 -3.19 -7.01
CA ALA A 58 -13.23 -2.63 -6.13
C ALA A 58 -13.73 -1.30 -5.54
N ASP A 59 -13.31 -0.98 -4.33
CA ASP A 59 -13.70 0.26 -3.64
C ASP A 59 -12.85 1.48 -4.06
N ILE A 60 -11.92 1.27 -5.00
CA ILE A 60 -11.00 2.28 -5.52
C ILE A 60 -11.72 3.11 -6.57
N GLN A 61 -11.56 4.44 -6.50
CA GLN A 61 -12.15 5.40 -7.42
C GLN A 61 -11.06 6.00 -8.31
N ASP A 62 -11.44 6.42 -9.52
CA ASP A 62 -10.56 7.18 -10.41
C ASP A 62 -10.30 8.58 -9.84
N ILE A 63 -9.08 9.09 -10.01
CA ILE A 63 -8.67 10.41 -9.52
C ILE A 63 -8.79 11.41 -10.67
N PHE A 64 -9.74 12.33 -10.56
CA PHE A 64 -9.93 13.45 -11.49
C PHE A 64 -9.99 14.77 -10.74
N TYR A 65 -9.38 15.80 -11.32
CA TYR A 65 -9.41 17.17 -10.83
C TYR A 65 -10.15 18.10 -11.79
N ARG A 66 -10.48 19.30 -11.33
CA ARG A 66 -11.19 20.29 -12.17
C ARG A 66 -10.32 20.74 -13.34
N GLU A 67 -9.00 20.81 -13.15
CA GLU A 67 -8.05 21.21 -14.18
C GLU A 67 -7.97 20.18 -15.32
N ASP A 68 -8.35 18.92 -15.09
CA ASP A 68 -8.30 17.87 -16.10
C ASP A 68 -9.28 18.15 -17.25
N GLN A 69 -10.39 18.85 -16.99
CA GLN A 69 -11.29 19.31 -18.04
C GLN A 69 -10.61 20.33 -18.97
N ILE A 70 -9.76 21.19 -18.42
CA ILE A 70 -9.02 22.21 -19.18
C ILE A 70 -7.85 21.54 -19.91
N ARG A 71 -7.14 20.62 -19.26
CA ARG A 71 -6.06 19.82 -19.86
C ARG A 71 -6.55 19.03 -21.07
N ALA A 72 -7.71 18.38 -20.95
CA ALA A 72 -8.31 17.62 -22.05
C ALA A 72 -8.56 18.52 -23.28
N LYS A 73 -9.10 19.72 -23.08
CA LYS A 73 -9.30 20.70 -24.16
C LYS A 73 -7.98 21.17 -24.75
N PHE A 74 -6.98 21.49 -23.92
CA PHE A 74 -5.66 21.92 -24.37
C PHE A 74 -5.00 20.85 -25.26
N PHE A 75 -4.97 19.60 -24.81
CA PHE A 75 -4.34 18.51 -25.56
C PHE A 75 -5.14 18.14 -26.82
N SER A 76 -6.47 18.25 -26.79
CA SER A 76 -7.29 18.04 -27.99
C SER A 76 -7.07 19.12 -29.06
N ALA A 77 -6.79 20.36 -28.65
CA ALA A 77 -6.62 21.49 -29.58
C ALA A 77 -5.18 21.62 -30.10
N TYR A 78 -4.18 21.42 -29.23
CA TYR A 78 -2.78 21.74 -29.52
C TYR A 78 -1.84 20.52 -29.45
N GLY A 79 -2.32 19.37 -28.97
CA GLY A 79 -1.48 18.19 -28.76
C GLY A 79 -0.41 18.38 -27.69
N SER A 80 0.61 17.52 -27.74
CA SER A 80 1.80 17.68 -26.89
C SER A 80 2.66 18.84 -27.40
N GLY A 81 2.90 19.84 -26.55
CA GLY A 81 3.75 20.97 -26.90
C GLY A 81 5.21 20.59 -27.18
N GLN A 82 5.97 21.48 -27.81
CA GLN A 82 7.38 21.25 -28.19
C GLN A 82 8.33 21.09 -26.99
N LYS A 83 7.98 21.67 -25.83
CA LYS A 83 8.77 21.56 -24.61
C LYS A 83 8.54 20.18 -23.98
N ALA A 84 9.58 19.33 -24.01
CA ALA A 84 9.56 18.05 -23.32
C ALA A 84 9.28 18.21 -21.82
N PHE A 85 8.60 17.23 -21.23
CA PHE A 85 8.37 17.17 -19.80
C PHE A 85 9.66 16.78 -19.09
N ASP A 86 10.07 17.57 -18.10
CA ASP A 86 11.11 17.18 -17.14
C ASP A 86 10.43 16.62 -15.89
N LEU A 87 10.41 15.29 -15.78
CA LEU A 87 9.79 14.58 -14.66
C LEU A 87 10.74 14.45 -13.45
N PHE A 88 12.01 14.85 -13.57
CA PHE A 88 12.96 14.83 -12.45
C PHE A 88 12.82 16.08 -11.57
N ASN A 89 12.38 17.19 -12.16
CA ASN A 89 12.20 18.44 -11.43
C ASN A 89 10.80 18.52 -10.78
N PRO A 90 10.70 18.51 -9.43
CA PRO A 90 9.42 18.54 -8.73
C PRO A 90 8.62 19.85 -8.95
N ASN A 91 9.30 20.92 -9.36
CA ASN A 91 8.69 22.23 -9.60
C ASN A 91 8.51 22.54 -11.11
N PHE A 92 8.57 21.52 -11.96
CA PHE A 92 8.42 21.70 -13.40
C PHE A 92 7.00 22.19 -13.77
N LYS A 93 6.93 23.33 -14.45
CA LYS A 93 5.68 23.84 -15.06
C LYS A 93 5.67 23.54 -16.56
N SER A 94 4.76 22.64 -16.97
CA SER A 94 4.51 22.33 -18.38
C SER A 94 3.84 23.50 -19.12
N THR A 95 3.86 23.45 -20.45
CA THR A 95 3.16 24.45 -21.29
C THR A 95 1.67 24.47 -21.00
N CYS A 96 1.06 23.29 -20.91
CA CYS A 96 -0.34 23.10 -20.54
C CYS A 96 -0.64 23.70 -19.15
N GLN A 97 0.21 23.46 -18.14
CA GLN A 97 0.04 24.05 -16.80
C GLN A 97 0.13 25.58 -16.80
N ARG A 98 0.99 26.18 -17.64
CA ARG A 98 1.12 27.64 -17.76
C ARG A 98 -0.08 28.29 -18.44
N SER A 99 -0.82 27.56 -19.27
CA SER A 99 -2.06 28.08 -19.88
C SER A 99 -3.26 28.12 -18.92
N MET A 100 -3.11 27.52 -17.73
CA MET A 100 -4.15 27.42 -16.70
C MET A 100 -3.92 28.38 -15.52
N SER A 101 -2.70 28.89 -15.39
CA SER A 101 -2.32 29.91 -14.40
C SER A 101 -2.62 31.29 -14.92
#